data_AF-A0A4P9TH94-F1
#
_entry.id   AF-A0A4P9TH94-F1
#
_cell.length_a   1.000
_cell.length_b   1.000
_cell.length_c   1.000
_cell.angle_alpha   90.00
_cell.angle_beta   90.00
_cell.angle_gamma   90.00
#
_symmetry.space_group_name_H-M   'P 1'
#
loop_
_entity.id
_entity.type
_entity.pdbx_description
1 polymer ?
#
loop_
_entity_poly.entity_id
_entity_poly.type
_entity_poly.pdbx_seq_one_letter_code
_entity_poly.pdbx_strand_id
1 'polypeptide(L)'
;MSGEDVDPEKAESLACDCLVEYFRHPAESTRSDVARLAELTSSIKVALERGETPEKHNIEEARFYIRQVEKRLDEVTALFGWNPWDTGATWSELTDEQQAEIEERDRQRLGDDIDPETGIKEECE
;
A
#
# COMPACT_ATOMS: atom_id res chain seq x y z
N MET A 1 -34.34 -17.01 -8.96
CA MET A 1 -32.89 -16.95 -9.16
C MET A 1 -32.28 -17.14 -7.80
N SER A 2 -31.81 -18.35 -7.52
CA SER A 2 -31.04 -18.67 -6.33
C SER A 2 -29.74 -17.88 -6.41
N GLY A 3 -29.55 -16.91 -5.52
CA GLY A 3 -28.23 -16.34 -5.29
C GLY A 3 -27.37 -17.49 -4.80
N GLU A 4 -26.48 -17.97 -5.65
CA GLU A 4 -25.35 -18.78 -5.18
C GLU A 4 -24.62 -17.88 -4.19
N ASP A 5 -24.70 -18.22 -2.90
CA ASP A 5 -23.84 -17.63 -1.89
C ASP A 5 -22.40 -17.80 -2.38
N VAL A 6 -21.76 -16.68 -2.66
CA VAL A 6 -20.35 -16.66 -3.05
C VAL A 6 -19.57 -17.19 -1.86
N ASP A 7 -18.95 -18.35 -2.05
CA ASP A 7 -18.09 -18.97 -1.05
C ASP A 7 -16.92 -18.01 -0.75
N PRO A 8 -16.85 -17.43 0.47
CA PRO A 8 -15.90 -16.40 0.80
C PRO A 8 -14.46 -16.89 0.68
N GLU A 9 -14.19 -18.16 0.99
CA GLU A 9 -12.85 -18.75 0.87
C GLU A 9 -12.43 -18.83 -0.61
N LYS A 10 -13.36 -19.18 -1.51
CA LYS A 10 -13.09 -19.19 -2.94
C LYS A 10 -12.89 -17.77 -3.49
N ALA A 11 -13.64 -16.79 -2.99
CA ALA A 11 -13.50 -15.41 -3.40
C ALA A 11 -12.15 -14.83 -2.97
N GLU A 12 -11.72 -15.09 -1.72
CA GLU A 12 -10.43 -14.67 -1.21
C GLU A 12 -9.27 -15.33 -1.96
N SER A 13 -9.35 -16.65 -2.22
CA SER A 13 -8.35 -17.37 -3.02
C SER A 13 -8.22 -16.78 -4.42
N LEU A 14 -9.35 -16.46 -5.08
CA LEU A 14 -9.34 -15.87 -6.41
C LEU A 14 -8.74 -14.45 -6.40
N ALA A 15 -9.03 -13.66 -5.36
CA ALA A 15 -8.44 -12.34 -5.18
C ALA A 15 -6.92 -12.44 -4.99
N CYS A 16 -6.46 -13.39 -4.18
CA CYS A 16 -5.03 -13.67 -3.99
C CYS A 16 -4.36 -14.06 -5.31
N ASP A 17 -4.94 -15.00 -6.07
CA ASP A 17 -4.39 -15.42 -7.37
C ASP A 17 -4.28 -14.24 -8.33
N CYS A 18 -5.31 -13.39 -8.39
CA CYS A 18 -5.30 -12.18 -9.21
C CYS A 18 -4.19 -11.21 -8.77
N LEU A 19 -4.02 -10.96 -7.48
CA LEU A 19 -2.96 -10.08 -6.95
C LEU A 19 -1.57 -10.64 -7.24
N VAL A 20 -1.38 -11.95 -7.11
CA VAL A 20 -0.12 -12.62 -7.50
C VAL A 20 0.22 -12.31 -8.96
N GLU A 21 -0.74 -12.39 -9.88
CA GLU A 21 -0.50 -12.06 -11.30
C GLU A 21 -0.02 -10.61 -11.51
N TYR A 22 -0.62 -9.64 -10.80
CA TYR A 22 -0.22 -8.22 -10.93
C TYR A 22 1.17 -7.93 -10.34
N PHE A 23 1.59 -8.70 -9.33
CA PHE A 23 2.89 -8.55 -8.68
C PHE A 23 3.99 -9.45 -9.24
N ARG A 24 3.69 -10.32 -10.21
CA ARG A 24 4.69 -11.22 -10.79
C ARG A 24 5.99 -10.51 -11.16
N HIS A 25 7.11 -11.12 -10.80
CA HIS A 25 8.43 -10.55 -11.03
C HIS A 25 8.69 -10.40 -12.55
N PRO A 26 9.48 -9.40 -13.00
CA PRO A 26 9.82 -9.23 -14.42
C PRO A 26 10.45 -10.46 -15.09
N ALA A 27 11.07 -11.35 -14.30
CA ALA A 27 11.64 -12.62 -14.78
C ALA A 27 10.58 -13.69 -15.07
N GLU A 28 9.37 -13.54 -14.51
CA GLU A 28 8.26 -14.50 -14.61
C GLU A 28 7.18 -14.02 -15.58
N SER A 29 6.95 -12.71 -15.64
CA SER A 29 5.97 -12.08 -16.52
C SER A 29 6.50 -10.75 -17.02
N THR A 30 6.29 -10.45 -18.30
CA THR A 30 6.55 -9.12 -18.89
C THR A 30 5.32 -8.23 -18.89
N ARG A 31 4.17 -8.74 -18.40
CA ARG A 31 2.87 -8.07 -18.49
C ARG A 31 2.29 -7.65 -17.14
N SER A 32 2.89 -8.07 -16.03
CA SER A 32 2.47 -7.64 -14.69
C SER A 32 2.75 -6.15 -14.50
N ASP A 33 2.04 -5.52 -13.56
CA ASP A 33 2.19 -4.08 -13.28
C ASP A 33 3.64 -3.77 -12.83
N VAL A 34 4.22 -4.65 -12.00
CA VAL A 34 5.63 -4.57 -11.56
C VAL A 34 6.61 -4.72 -12.73
N ALA A 35 6.36 -5.65 -13.65
CA ALA A 35 7.24 -5.86 -14.80
C ALA A 35 7.25 -4.68 -15.76
N ARG A 36 6.08 -4.12 -16.05
CA ARG A 36 5.94 -2.94 -16.89
C ARG A 36 6.62 -1.73 -16.26
N LEU A 37 6.46 -1.53 -14.95
CA LEU A 37 7.17 -0.47 -14.23
C LEU A 37 8.69 -0.64 -14.29
N ALA A 38 9.19 -1.86 -14.08
CA ALA A 38 10.61 -2.16 -14.13
C ALA A 38 11.21 -1.91 -15.54
N GLU A 39 10.49 -2.29 -16.60
CA GLU A 39 10.90 -2.06 -17.99
C GLU A 39 11.01 -0.57 -18.31
N LEU A 40 10.01 0.22 -17.91
CA LEU A 40 9.96 1.67 -18.15
C LEU A 40 11.07 2.41 -17.37
N THR A 41 11.24 2.08 -16.09
CA THR A 41 12.30 2.66 -15.25
C THR A 41 13.70 2.27 -15.73
N SER A 42 13.88 1.05 -16.23
CA SER A 42 15.13 0.64 -16.90
C SER A 42 15.40 1.46 -18.16
N SER A 43 14.39 1.70 -18.99
CA SER A 43 14.54 2.53 -20.20
C SER A 43 14.89 3.98 -19.86
N ILE A 44 14.27 4.55 -18.83
CA ILE A 44 14.60 5.89 -18.32
C ILE A 44 16.05 5.93 -17.81
N LYS A 45 16.46 4.95 -17.01
CA LYS A 45 17.83 4.83 -16.49
C LYS A 45 18.86 4.80 -17.62
N VAL A 46 18.64 3.97 -18.65
CA VAL A 46 19.55 3.84 -19.79
C VAL A 46 19.72 5.17 -20.54
N ALA A 47 18.64 5.92 -20.75
CA ALA A 47 18.72 7.24 -21.38
C ALA A 47 19.56 8.21 -20.53
N LEU A 48 19.31 8.25 -19.22
CA LEU A 48 20.07 9.10 -18.30
C LEU A 48 21.56 8.73 -18.24
N GLU A 49 21.89 7.43 -18.24
CA GLU A 49 23.27 6.94 -18.27
C GLU A 49 24.03 7.36 -19.55
N ARG A 50 23.30 7.56 -20.66
CA ARG A 50 23.85 8.07 -21.92
C ARG A 50 23.90 9.59 -22.00
N GLY A 51 23.39 10.30 -20.99
CA GLY A 51 23.23 11.76 -21.03
C GLY A 51 22.12 12.22 -21.99
N GLU A 52 21.19 11.32 -22.35
CA GLU A 52 20.07 11.57 -23.23
C GLU A 52 18.82 11.98 -22.42
N THR A 53 17.93 12.76 -23.05
CA THR A 53 16.62 13.05 -22.47
C THR A 53 15.72 11.81 -22.57
N PRO A 54 15.17 11.27 -21.46
CA PRO A 54 14.23 10.16 -21.52
C PRO A 54 12.96 10.52 -22.31
N GLU A 55 12.35 9.51 -22.95
CA GLU A 55 11.08 9.72 -23.63
C GLU A 55 9.97 10.12 -22.65
N LYS A 56 9.23 11.18 -22.98
CA LYS A 56 8.12 11.68 -22.15
C LYS A 56 7.08 10.60 -21.89
N HIS A 57 6.78 9.79 -22.91
CA HIS A 57 5.84 8.68 -22.80
C HIS A 57 6.27 7.64 -21.76
N ASN A 58 7.57 7.30 -21.69
CA ASN A 58 8.08 6.37 -20.67
C ASN A 58 7.88 6.90 -19.25
N ILE A 59 8.05 8.21 -19.03
CA ILE A 59 7.79 8.85 -17.73
C ILE A 59 6.29 8.82 -17.40
N GLU A 60 5.42 9.09 -18.38
CA GLU A 60 3.97 9.07 -18.20
C GLU A 60 3.45 7.66 -17.88
N GLU A 61 3.89 6.65 -18.62
CA GLU A 61 3.54 5.26 -18.35
C GLU A 61 4.12 4.78 -17.03
N ALA A 62 5.36 5.13 -16.68
CA ALA A 62 5.93 4.73 -15.39
C ALA A 62 5.10 5.28 -14.24
N ARG A 63 4.67 6.55 -14.32
CA ARG A 63 3.73 7.14 -13.34
C ARG A 63 2.38 6.44 -13.30
N PHE A 64 1.89 5.97 -14.45
CA PHE A 64 0.67 5.19 -14.49
C PHE A 64 0.83 3.86 -13.75
N TYR A 65 1.89 3.11 -14.02
CA TYR A 65 2.13 1.82 -13.36
C TYR A 65 2.51 1.94 -11.88
N ILE A 66 3.15 3.03 -11.44
CA ILE A 66 3.31 3.34 -10.01
C ILE A 66 1.94 3.36 -9.33
N ARG A 67 0.98 4.11 -9.89
CA ARG A 67 -0.38 4.17 -9.33
C ARG A 67 -1.12 2.83 -9.38
N GLN A 68 -0.85 1.99 -10.38
CA GLN A 68 -1.43 0.65 -10.42
C GLN A 68 -0.87 -0.21 -9.28
N VAL A 69 0.45 -0.21 -9.10
CA VAL A 69 1.11 -0.96 -8.02
C VAL A 69 0.64 -0.48 -6.65
N GLU A 70 0.56 0.83 -6.42
CA GLU A 70 0.00 1.42 -5.18
C GLU A 70 -1.43 0.90 -4.94
N LYS A 71 -2.30 0.99 -5.95
CA LYS A 71 -3.66 0.47 -5.86
C LYS A 71 -3.70 -1.03 -5.53
N ARG A 72 -2.79 -1.85 -6.08
CA ARG A 72 -2.74 -3.29 -5.76
C ARG A 72 -2.30 -3.54 -4.31
N LEU A 73 -1.43 -2.69 -3.76
CA LEU A 73 -1.06 -2.75 -2.35
C LEU A 73 -2.25 -2.39 -1.46
N ASP A 74 -3.04 -1.37 -1.83
CA ASP A 74 -4.28 -1.04 -1.12
C ASP A 74 -5.29 -2.20 -1.17
N GLU A 75 -5.41 -2.88 -2.31
CA GLU A 75 -6.25 -4.08 -2.45
C GLU A 75 -5.78 -5.22 -1.53
N VAL A 76 -4.46 -5.41 -1.33
CA VAL A 76 -3.91 -6.36 -0.35
C VAL A 76 -4.27 -5.95 1.07
N THR A 77 -4.05 -4.68 1.44
CA THR A 77 -4.41 -4.15 2.76
C THR A 77 -5.89 -4.37 3.08
N ALA A 78 -6.76 -4.08 2.12
CA ALA A 78 -8.20 -4.28 2.26
C ALA A 78 -8.57 -5.77 2.36
N LEU A 79 -7.95 -6.63 1.56
CA LEU A 79 -8.23 -8.07 1.54
C LEU A 79 -7.99 -8.72 2.91
N PHE A 80 -6.93 -8.30 3.62
CA PHE A 80 -6.59 -8.82 4.94
C PHE A 80 -7.16 -8.00 6.11
N GLY A 81 -8.01 -7.00 5.82
CA GLY A 81 -8.66 -6.17 6.84
C GLY A 81 -7.67 -5.37 7.70
N TRP A 82 -6.52 -5.02 7.14
CA TRP A 82 -5.52 -4.21 7.85
C TRP A 82 -5.94 -2.73 7.85
N ASN A 83 -5.61 -2.02 8.93
CA ASN A 83 -5.79 -0.58 8.97
C ASN A 83 -4.79 0.07 7.98
N PRO A 84 -5.23 0.88 7.01
CA PRO A 84 -4.34 1.47 6.01
C PRO A 84 -3.19 2.30 6.58
N TRP A 85 -3.39 2.89 7.77
CA TRP A 85 -2.35 3.62 8.49
C TRP A 85 -1.13 2.74 8.78
N ASP A 86 -1.36 1.49 9.14
CA ASP A 86 -0.29 0.54 9.47
C ASP A 86 0.46 0.06 8.21
N THR A 87 -0.09 0.31 7.02
CA THR A 87 0.52 0.02 5.71
C THR A 87 1.02 1.25 4.97
N GLY A 88 1.03 2.42 5.61
CA GLY A 88 1.65 3.64 5.09
C GLY A 88 0.70 4.67 4.47
N ALA A 89 -0.61 4.52 4.62
CA ALA A 89 -1.55 5.59 4.26
C ALA A 89 -1.33 6.82 5.13
N THR A 90 -1.54 8.00 4.54
CA THR A 90 -1.51 9.29 5.25
C THR A 90 -2.82 9.56 5.97
N TRP A 91 -2.81 10.47 6.95
CA TRP A 91 -4.00 10.78 7.77
C TRP A 91 -5.20 11.18 6.91
N SER A 92 -4.97 11.98 5.86
CA SER A 92 -6.01 12.44 4.93
C SER A 92 -6.61 11.35 4.04
N GLU A 93 -5.98 10.18 3.96
CA GLU A 93 -6.44 9.03 3.17
C GLU A 93 -7.30 8.07 3.99
N LEU A 94 -7.38 8.27 5.31
CA LEU A 94 -8.16 7.45 6.23
C LEU A 94 -9.60 7.92 6.34
N THR A 95 -10.51 6.98 6.60
CA THR A 95 -11.88 7.31 7.02
C THR A 95 -11.91 7.82 8.46
N ASP A 96 -12.97 8.54 8.83
CA ASP A 96 -13.18 9.02 10.21
C ASP A 96 -13.14 7.87 11.23
N GLU A 97 -13.64 6.69 10.86
CA GLU A 97 -13.62 5.49 11.70
C GLU A 97 -12.19 4.98 11.90
N GLN A 98 -11.39 4.89 10.84
CA GLN A 98 -9.99 4.48 10.90
C GLN A 98 -9.14 5.47 11.70
N GLN A 99 -9.41 6.78 11.55
CA GLN A 99 -8.76 7.81 12.36
C GLN A 99 -9.12 7.66 13.84
N ALA A 100 -10.39 7.46 14.17
CA ALA A 100 -10.84 7.28 15.55
C ALA A 100 -10.21 6.04 16.22
N GLU A 101 -10.06 4.93 15.49
CA GLU A 101 -9.34 3.74 15.97
C GLU A 101 -7.87 4.05 16.32
N ILE A 102 -7.19 4.84 15.49
CA ILE A 102 -5.80 5.23 15.72
C ILE A 102 -5.69 6.17 16.91
N GLU A 103 -6.56 7.16 17.02
CA GLU A 103 -6.58 8.09 18.16
C GLU A 103 -6.82 7.34 19.47
N GLU A 104 -7.72 6.36 19.47
CA GLU A 104 -8.00 5.52 20.66
C GLU A 104 -6.78 4.66 21.02
N ARG A 105 -6.16 4.01 20.03
CA ARG A 105 -4.92 3.23 20.22
C ARG A 105 -3.81 4.09 20.83
N ASP A 106 -3.60 5.29 20.30
CA ASP A 106 -2.53 6.17 20.74
C ASP A 106 -2.83 6.78 22.12
N ARG A 107 -4.10 7.03 22.45
CA ARG A 107 -4.54 7.42 23.79
C ARG A 107 -4.26 6.33 24.83
N GLN A 108 -4.52 5.07 24.50
CA GLN A 108 -4.26 3.94 25.39
C GLN A 108 -2.76 3.79 25.68
N ARG A 109 -1.91 3.96 24.66
CA ARG A 109 -0.44 3.95 24.84
C ARG A 109 0.06 5.06 25.76
N LEU A 110 -0.51 6.26 25.66
CA LEU A 110 -0.19 7.38 26.56
C LEU A 110 -0.69 7.17 27.99
N GLY A 111 -1.75 6.36 28.18
CA GLY A 111 -2.27 6.00 29.50
C GLY A 111 -1.42 4.96 30.22
N ASP A 112 -0.78 4.06 29.48
CA ASP A 112 0.08 3.00 30.04
C ASP A 112 1.49 3.51 30.42
N ASP A 113 1.95 4.64 29.86
CA ASP A 113 3.20 5.30 30.24
C ASP A 113 3.09 6.19 31.50
N ILE A 114 1.87 6.37 32.03
CA ILE A 114 1.65 7.01 33.33
C ILE A 114 1.60 5.91 34.38
N ASP A 115 2.75 5.58 34.98
CA ASP A 115 2.78 4.78 36.20
C ASP A 115 1.85 5.43 37.25
N PRO A 116 0.75 4.77 37.67
CA PRO A 116 -0.15 5.32 38.68
C PRO A 116 0.53 5.51 40.04
N GLU A 117 1.76 5.02 40.26
CA GLU A 117 2.53 5.23 41.49
C GLU A 117 3.50 6.43 41.46
N THR A 118 3.84 7.01 40.30
CA THR A 118 4.71 8.21 40.25
C THR A 118 4.11 9.33 39.40
N GLY A 119 3.08 9.96 39.95
CA GLY A 119 2.63 11.27 39.49
C GLY A 119 3.71 12.32 39.73
N ILE A 120 4.63 12.50 38.79
CA ILE A 120 5.47 13.70 38.71
C ILE A 120 5.48 14.18 37.26
N LYS A 121 4.77 15.29 37.01
CA LYS A 121 5.05 16.17 35.89
C LYS A 121 6.45 16.73 36.09
N GLU A 122 7.40 16.31 35.28
CA GLU A 122 8.65 17.03 35.14
C GLU A 122 8.38 18.22 34.20
N GLU A 123 8.03 19.37 34.80
CA GLU A 123 8.13 20.66 34.11
C GLU A 123 9.63 20.98 34.00
N CYS A 124 10.19 20.83 32.80
CA CYS A 124 11.49 21.40 32.47
C CYS A 124 11.32 22.88 32.10
N GLU A 125 12.09 23.71 32.80
CA GLU A 125 12.16 25.18 32.81
C GLU A 125 12.27 25.87 31.43
#